data_AF-W1YN63-F1
#
_entry.id   AF-W1YN63-F1
#
_cell.length_a   1.000
_cell.length_b   1.000
_cell.length_c   1.000
_cell.angle_alpha   90.00
_cell.angle_beta   90.00
_cell.angle_gamma   90.00
#
_symmetry.space_group_name_H-M   'P 1'
#
loop_
_entity.id
_entity.type
_entity.pdbx_description
1 polymer ?
#
loop_
_entity_poly.entity_id
_entity_poly.type
_entity_poly.pdbx_seq_one_letter_code
_entity_poly.pdbx_strand_id
1 'polypeptide(L)' 'LSTPSFGVSVWTSLVPVVLMAMRAIAEMILPKGHAFLPVAEFLGDPVMATLIAVLIAMFTFGLNRGRSMDQIN' A
#
# COMPACT_ATOMS: atom_id res chain seq x y z
N LEU A 1 -15.17 -19.91 -4.79
CA LEU A 1 -13.98 -19.07 -4.51
C LEU A 1 -14.47 -17.66 -4.19
N SER A 2 -14.81 -17.36 -2.93
CA SER A 2 -15.20 -16.00 -2.52
C SER A 2 -13.96 -15.13 -2.48
N THR A 3 -13.62 -14.56 -3.63
CA THR A 3 -12.54 -13.57 -3.71
C THR A 3 -12.89 -12.40 -2.80
N PRO A 4 -11.90 -11.81 -2.09
CA PRO A 4 -12.13 -10.56 -1.37
C PRO A 4 -12.87 -9.57 -2.29
N SER A 5 -13.75 -8.72 -1.71
CA SER A 5 -14.49 -7.72 -2.47
C SER A 5 -13.55 -7.02 -3.46
N PHE A 6 -13.90 -7.05 -4.74
CA PHE A 6 -13.05 -6.57 -5.85
C PHE A 6 -12.46 -5.18 -5.57
N GLY A 7 -13.25 -4.30 -4.95
CA GLY A 7 -12.80 -2.96 -4.56
C GLY A 7 -11.62 -2.97 -3.56
N VAL A 8 -11.63 -3.85 -2.56
CA VAL A 8 -10.56 -3.94 -1.55
C VAL A 8 -9.26 -4.44 -2.19
N SER A 9 -9.37 -5.41 -3.12
CA SER A 9 -8.24 -5.91 -3.91
C SER A 9 -7.60 -4.83 -4.77
N VAL A 10 -8.40 -4.07 -5.52
CA VAL A 10 -7.91 -2.97 -6.34
C VAL A 10 -7.21 -1.93 -5.48
N TRP A 11 -7.84 -1.45 -4.40
CA TRP A 11 -7.25 -0.45 -3.52
C TRP A 11 -5.93 -0.89 -2.90
N THR A 12 -5.85 -2.11 -2.39
CA THR A 12 -4.63 -2.62 -1.73
C THR A 12 -3.47 -2.74 -2.73
N SER A 13 -3.76 -3.12 -3.99
CA SER A 13 -2.74 -3.24 -5.04
C SER A 13 -2.19 -1.88 -5.51
N LEU A 14 -2.93 -0.80 -5.29
CA LEU A 14 -2.54 0.57 -5.69
C LEU A 14 -1.66 1.27 -4.66
N VAL A 15 -1.67 0.81 -3.40
CA VAL A 15 -0.87 1.37 -2.29
C VAL A 15 0.60 1.66 -2.67
N PRO A 16 1.38 0.74 -3.25
CA PRO A 16 2.79 1.01 -3.53
C PRO A 16 2.95 2.10 -4.60
N VAL A 17 2.10 2.13 -5.61
CA VAL A 17 2.13 3.15 -6.68
C VAL A 17 1.81 4.53 -6.10
N VAL A 18 0.83 4.63 -5.21
CA VAL A 18 0.46 5.88 -4.55
C VAL A 18 1.60 6.40 -3.66
N LEU A 19 2.27 5.53 -2.91
CA LEU A 19 3.44 5.90 -2.09
C LEU A 19 4.59 6.45 -2.94
N MET A 20 4.91 5.78 -4.05
CA MET A 20 5.95 6.24 -5.00
C MET A 20 5.57 7.57 -5.66
N ALA A 21 4.30 7.75 -6.02
CA ALA A 21 3.81 9.00 -6.62
C ALA A 21 3.89 10.19 -5.64
N MET A 22 3.55 9.98 -4.36
CA MET A 22 3.66 11.03 -3.34
C MET A 22 5.11 11.51 -3.17
N ARG A 23 6.09 10.59 -3.20
CA ARG A 23 7.51 10.95 -3.19
C ARG A 23 7.89 11.78 -4.42
N ALA A 24 7.51 11.34 -5.61
CA ALA A 24 7.81 12.08 -6.84
C ALA A 24 7.24 13.51 -6.80
N ILE A 25 6.00 13.66 -6.33
CA ILE A 25 5.38 14.98 -6.13
C ILE A 25 6.17 15.78 -5.08
N ALA A 26 6.55 15.16 -3.97
CA ALA A 26 7.31 15.81 -2.91
C ALA A 26 8.67 16.34 -3.43
N GLU A 27 9.40 15.56 -4.21
CA GLU A 27 10.65 15.97 -4.85
C GLU A 27 10.47 17.12 -5.85
N MET A 28 9.31 17.21 -6.51
CA MET A 28 9.01 18.28 -7.46
C MET A 28 8.63 19.60 -6.77
N ILE A 29 7.95 19.55 -5.63
CA ILE A 29 7.41 20.75 -4.98
C ILE A 29 8.28 21.27 -3.83
N LEU A 30 9.01 20.39 -3.12
CA LEU A 30 9.78 20.78 -1.95
C LEU A 30 11.20 21.23 -2.32
N PRO A 31 11.73 22.27 -1.66
CA PRO A 31 13.11 22.70 -1.86
C PRO A 31 14.09 21.65 -1.33
N LYS A 32 15.25 21.54 -2.00
CA LYS A 32 16.32 20.61 -1.63
C LYS A 32 16.75 20.87 -0.18
N GLY A 33 16.78 19.81 0.63
CA GLY A 33 17.14 19.87 2.06
C GLY A 33 15.96 20.07 3.01
N HIS A 34 14.72 20.10 2.52
CA HIS A 34 13.54 20.09 3.39
C HIS A 34 13.48 18.81 4.23
N ALA A 35 13.25 18.91 5.54
CA ALA A 35 13.26 17.79 6.48
C ALA A 35 12.24 16.67 6.16
N PHE A 36 11.25 16.97 5.32
CA PHE A 36 10.26 16.00 4.85
C PHE A 36 10.72 15.14 3.66
N LEU A 37 11.73 15.59 2.90
CA LEU A 37 12.23 14.85 1.73
C LEU A 37 12.79 13.47 2.10
N PRO A 38 13.63 13.29 3.14
CA PRO A 38 14.15 11.96 3.50
C PRO A 38 13.04 10.97 3.89
N VAL A 39 11.96 11.45 4.51
CA VAL A 39 10.81 10.62 4.88
C VAL A 39 10.04 10.20 3.62
N ALA A 40 9.80 11.14 2.70
CA ALA A 40 9.14 10.86 1.43
C ALA A 40 9.99 9.93 0.56
N GLU A 41 11.31 10.13 0.52
CA GLU A 41 12.28 9.26 -0.17
C GLU A 41 12.22 7.83 0.34
N PHE A 42 12.21 7.65 1.67
CA PHE A 42 12.13 6.34 2.28
C PHE A 42 10.77 5.66 2.04
N LEU A 43 9.65 6.37 2.22
CA LEU A 43 8.32 5.80 2.05
C LEU A 43 7.95 5.52 0.59
N GLY A 44 8.49 6.31 -0.33
CA GLY A 44 8.29 6.15 -1.77
C GLY A 44 9.45 5.46 -2.49
N ASP A 45 10.43 4.92 -1.78
CA ASP A 45 11.40 3.99 -2.36
C ASP A 45 10.64 2.74 -2.85
N PRO A 46 10.84 2.28 -4.09
CA PRO A 46 10.09 1.14 -4.63
C PRO A 46 10.16 -0.12 -3.78
N VAL A 47 11.31 -0.41 -3.16
CA VAL A 47 11.48 -1.59 -2.30
C VAL A 47 10.70 -1.39 -1.00
N MET A 48 10.86 -0.24 -0.33
CA MET A 48 10.13 0.04 0.91
C MET A 48 8.62 0.13 0.71
N ALA A 49 8.16 0.79 -0.36
CA ALA A 49 6.76 0.94 -0.70
C ALA A 49 6.08 -0.42 -0.95
N THR A 50 6.76 -1.33 -1.65
CA THR A 50 6.25 -2.69 -1.89
C THR A 50 6.23 -3.52 -0.62
N LEU A 51 7.24 -3.39 0.27
CA LEU A 51 7.22 -4.04 1.58
C LEU A 51 6.05 -3.58 2.45
N ILE A 52 5.83 -2.27 2.55
CA ILE A 52 4.68 -1.71 3.28
C ILE A 52 3.36 -2.21 2.68
N ALA A 53 3.25 -2.19 1.35
CA ALA A 53 2.05 -2.68 0.66
C ALA A 53 1.80 -4.17 0.94
N VAL A 54 2.84 -5.00 0.93
CA VAL A 54 2.72 -6.44 1.23
C VAL A 54 2.31 -6.66 2.68
N LEU A 55 2.87 -5.90 3.64
CA LEU A 55 2.44 -5.98 5.04
C LEU A 55 0.96 -5.62 5.18
N ILE A 56 0.52 -4.51 4.57
CA ILE A 56 -0.89 -4.11 4.56
C ILE A 56 -1.76 -5.18 3.91
N ALA A 57 -1.30 -5.79 2.82
CA ALA A 57 -1.99 -6.88 2.15
C ALA A 57 -2.08 -8.13 3.02
N MET A 58 -1.05 -8.46 3.80
CA MET A 58 -1.08 -9.56 4.77
C MET A 58 -2.08 -9.29 5.89
N PHE A 59 -2.21 -8.06 6.38
CA PHE A 59 -3.26 -7.73 7.35
C PHE A 59 -4.66 -7.74 6.71
N THR A 60 -4.81 -7.13 5.54
CA THR A 60 -6.10 -6.94 4.85
C THR A 60 -6.65 -8.22 4.22
N PHE A 61 -5.78 -9.08 3.67
CA PHE A 61 -6.16 -10.36 3.05
C PHE A 61 -5.75 -11.59 3.85
N GLY A 62 -4.84 -11.48 4.82
CA GLY A 62 -4.43 -12.58 5.70
C GLY A 62 -5.31 -12.69 6.94
N LEU A 63 -5.46 -11.62 7.75
CA LEU A 63 -6.33 -11.67 8.93
C LEU A 63 -7.82 -11.75 8.57
N ASN A 64 -8.22 -11.09 7.48
CA ASN A 64 -9.59 -11.11 6.98
C ASN A 64 -9.96 -12.41 6.23
N ARG A 65 -8.98 -13.30 5.98
CA ARG A 65 -9.22 -14.68 5.53
C ARG A 65 -9.79 -15.58 6.64
N GLY A 66 -9.83 -15.09 7.88
CA GLY A 66 -10.50 -15.73 9.02
C GLY A 66 -12.03 -15.67 9.00
N ARG A 67 -12.67 -15.12 7.96
CA ARG A 67 -14.10 -15.37 7.72
C ARG A 67 -14.27 -16.77 7.17
N SER A 68 -14.60 -17.67 8.09
CA SER A 68 -15.34 -18.91 7.93
C SER A 68 -15.85 -19.16 6.51
N MET A 69 -15.37 -20.26 5.93
CA MET A 69 -15.95 -20.94 4.77
C MET A 69 -17.36 -21.52 5.07
N ASP A 70 -18.09 -20.94 6.03
CA ASP A 70 -19.16 -21.62 6.77
C ASP A 70 -20.55 -21.01 6.54
N GLN A 71 -20.74 -20.36 5.39
CA GLN A 71 -22.10 -20.13 4.90
C GLN A 71 -22.11 -19.78 3.42
N ILE A 72 -21.99 -20.80 2.57
CA ILE A 72 -22.61 -20.72 1.24
C ILE A 72 -23.28 -22.07 1.01
N ASN A 73 -24.55 -22.09 1.38
CA ASN A 73 -25.56 -23.04 0.92
C ASN A 73 -25.86 -22.77 -0.55
#